data_AF-A0A938XRD3-F1
#
_entry.id   AF-A0A938XRD3-F1
#
_cell.length_a   1.000
_cell.length_b   1.000
_cell.length_c   1.000
_cell.angle_alpha   90.00
_cell.angle_beta   90.00
_cell.angle_gamma   90.00
#
_symmetry.space_group_name_H-M   'P 1'
#
loop_
_entity.id
_entity.type
_entity.pdbx_description
1 polymer ?
#
loop_
_entity_poly.entity_id
_entity_poly.type
_entity_poly.pdbx_seq_one_letter_code
_entity_poly.pdbx_strand_id
1 'polypeptide(L)'
;MEIYCRYHQVSPFCLGKNRPLNKNEMTIEHLIPKTRMRQASFRDRFGLKGIGTSSPENTDISCKRCNHFKKNATDLEFVWKLRYFQQYQIDIRSKAKLLASLPGTLPRLSPDDLQALLRTIQYGECQINRETARLTLGKNVLVMQAGRLIDFRRGNKTKVLFSASSTSE
;
A
#
# COMPACT_ATOMS: atom_id res chain seq x y z
N MET A 1 20.14 -22.95 4.06
CA MET A 1 19.95 -21.58 3.53
C MET A 1 18.85 -20.92 4.32
N GLU A 2 19.13 -19.80 4.97
CA GLU A 2 18.12 -19.00 5.68
C GLU A 2 17.37 -18.14 4.67
N ILE A 3 16.03 -18.20 4.68
CA ILE A 3 15.19 -17.44 3.75
C ILE A 3 14.38 -16.42 4.54
N TYR A 4 14.63 -15.13 4.29
CA TYR A 4 13.88 -14.03 4.89
C TYR A 4 12.78 -13.55 3.94
N CYS A 5 11.71 -12.99 4.51
CA CYS A 5 10.69 -12.32 3.72
C CYS A 5 11.31 -11.05 3.09
N ARG A 6 11.12 -10.82 1.79
CA ARG A 6 11.54 -9.59 1.09
C ARG A 6 11.30 -8.30 1.88
N TYR A 7 10.13 -8.18 2.52
CA TYR A 7 9.73 -6.99 3.28
C TYR A 7 10.12 -6.98 4.76
N HIS A 8 10.96 -7.91 5.25
CA HIS A 8 11.22 -8.07 6.69
C HIS A 8 11.76 -6.80 7.34
N GLN A 9 12.56 -5.99 6.64
CA GLN A 9 13.11 -4.75 7.19
C GLN A 9 12.07 -3.63 7.32
N VAL A 10 11.08 -3.56 6.42
CA VAL A 10 10.15 -2.41 6.32
C VAL A 10 8.72 -2.69 6.77
N SER A 11 8.27 -3.94 6.74
CA SER A 11 6.88 -4.27 7.11
C SER A 11 6.74 -4.43 8.64
N PRO A 12 5.80 -3.72 9.29
CA PRO A 12 5.57 -3.84 10.74
C PRO A 12 4.78 -5.08 11.15
N PHE A 13 4.34 -5.88 10.18
CA PHE A 13 3.50 -7.07 10.39
C PHE A 13 4.08 -8.33 9.74
N CYS A 14 5.31 -8.27 9.24
CA CYS A 14 5.99 -9.40 8.64
C CYS A 14 6.11 -10.57 9.63
N LEU A 15 5.76 -11.78 9.20
CA LEU A 15 5.93 -12.99 10.03
C LEU A 15 7.42 -13.31 10.28
N GLY A 16 8.28 -12.98 9.31
CA GLY A 16 9.74 -13.14 9.40
C GLY A 16 10.47 -11.84 9.73
N LYS A 17 9.86 -10.92 10.48
CA LYS A 17 10.46 -9.60 10.80
C LYS A 17 11.88 -9.75 11.37
N ASN A 18 12.01 -10.61 12.38
CA ASN A 18 13.22 -10.79 13.19
C ASN A 18 13.78 -12.22 13.11
N ARG A 19 13.32 -13.03 12.14
CA ARG A 19 13.78 -14.42 11.96
C ARG A 19 13.55 -14.90 10.52
N PRO A 20 14.26 -15.97 10.09
CA PRO A 20 13.94 -16.66 8.85
C PRO A 20 12.49 -17.18 8.83
N LEU A 21 11.92 -17.30 7.63
CA LEU A 21 10.60 -17.89 7.43
C LEU A 21 10.66 -19.42 7.53
N ASN A 22 9.59 -20.00 8.04
CA ASN A 22 9.33 -21.43 7.92
C ASN A 22 8.68 -21.75 6.56
N LYS A 23 8.84 -22.97 6.05
CA LYS A 23 8.28 -23.40 4.75
C LYS A 23 6.78 -23.09 4.61
N ASN A 24 6.01 -23.22 5.69
CA ASN A 24 4.56 -22.96 5.71
C ASN A 24 4.17 -21.48 5.69
N GLU A 25 5.11 -20.57 5.92
CA GLU A 25 4.92 -19.12 5.94
C GLU A 25 5.30 -18.46 4.61
N MET A 26 6.14 -19.14 3.83
CA MET A 26 6.65 -18.67 2.55
C MET A 26 5.58 -18.70 1.46
N THR A 27 5.68 -17.74 0.54
CA THR A 27 4.94 -17.72 -0.72
C THR A 27 5.84 -17.10 -1.79
N ILE A 28 5.79 -17.67 -2.99
CA ILE A 28 6.37 -17.04 -4.17
C ILE A 28 5.41 -15.92 -4.57
N GLU A 29 5.90 -14.68 -4.55
CA GLU A 29 5.13 -13.52 -4.95
C GLU A 29 5.65 -12.92 -6.25
N HIS A 30 4.76 -12.26 -6.99
CA HIS A 30 5.14 -11.46 -8.16
C HIS A 30 5.49 -10.05 -7.71
N LEU A 31 6.71 -9.59 -8.00
CA LEU A 31 7.17 -8.22 -7.70
C LEU A 31 6.29 -7.20 -8.42
N ILE A 32 6.03 -7.44 -9.70
CA ILE A 32 5.04 -6.72 -10.50
C ILE A 32 3.83 -7.65 -10.73
N PRO A 33 2.61 -7.25 -10.31
CA PRO A 33 1.42 -8.08 -10.48
C PRO A 33 1.20 -8.51 -11.93
N LYS A 34 0.69 -9.73 -12.12
CA LYS A 34 0.41 -10.29 -13.45
C LYS A 34 -0.46 -9.38 -14.31
N THR A 35 -1.45 -8.72 -13.71
CA THR A 35 -2.37 -7.80 -14.39
C THR A 35 -1.63 -6.62 -15.01
N ARG A 36 -0.65 -6.04 -14.31
CA ARG A 36 0.18 -4.94 -14.82
C ARG A 36 1.22 -5.43 -15.81
N MET A 37 1.85 -6.58 -15.56
CA MET A 37 2.79 -7.21 -16.51
C MET A 37 2.15 -7.60 -17.84
N ARG A 38 0.82 -7.77 -17.92
CA ARG A 38 0.10 -8.04 -19.18
C ARG A 38 -0.20 -6.78 -19.99
N GLN A 39 -0.05 -5.58 -19.42
CA GLN A 39 -0.33 -4.33 -20.10
C GLN A 39 0.92 -3.90 -20.90
N ALA A 40 0.82 -3.89 -22.23
CA ALA A 40 1.93 -3.50 -23.11
C ALA A 40 2.47 -2.11 -22.78
N SER A 41 1.58 -1.12 -22.63
CA SER A 41 1.93 0.25 -22.27
C SER A 41 2.67 0.37 -20.93
N PHE A 42 2.32 -0.47 -19.95
CA PHE A 42 3.05 -0.54 -18.68
C PHE A 42 4.46 -1.11 -18.91
N ARG A 43 4.57 -2.22 -19.62
CA ARG A 43 5.87 -2.84 -19.91
C ARG A 43 6.80 -1.90 -20.67
N ASP A 44 6.30 -1.26 -21.71
CA ASP A 44 7.08 -0.37 -22.56
C ASP A 44 7.57 0.85 -21.76
N ARG A 45 6.68 1.46 -20.98
CA ARG A 45 7.02 2.60 -20.09
C ARG A 45 8.15 2.27 -19.11
N PHE A 46 8.19 1.04 -18.60
CA PHE A 46 9.16 0.62 -17.59
C PHE A 46 10.28 -0.27 -18.16
N GLY A 47 10.42 -0.39 -19.48
CA GLY A 47 11.48 -1.17 -20.11
C GLY A 47 11.43 -2.68 -19.84
N LEU A 48 10.25 -3.25 -19.56
CA LEU A 48 10.06 -4.65 -19.13
C LEU A 48 9.78 -5.61 -20.31
N LYS A 49 10.22 -5.24 -21.52
CA LYS A 49 10.09 -6.11 -22.70
C LYS A 49 11.01 -7.32 -22.52
N GLY A 50 10.51 -8.51 -22.84
CA GLY A 50 11.22 -9.79 -22.62
C GLY A 50 11.06 -10.41 -21.23
N ILE A 51 10.72 -9.64 -20.18
CA ILE A 51 10.54 -10.20 -18.83
C ILE A 51 9.22 -10.98 -18.71
N GLY A 52 9.31 -12.26 -18.35
CA GLY A 52 8.16 -13.13 -18.15
C GLY A 52 7.42 -12.83 -16.85
N THR A 53 6.10 -13.04 -16.83
CA THR A 53 5.29 -12.75 -15.63
C THR A 53 5.69 -13.60 -14.41
N SER A 54 6.02 -14.88 -14.60
CA SER A 54 6.48 -15.80 -13.54
C SER A 54 7.98 -16.10 -13.65
N SER A 55 8.73 -15.20 -14.28
CA SER A 55 10.17 -15.34 -14.43
C SER A 55 10.87 -15.06 -13.10
N PRO A 56 12.08 -15.64 -12.86
CA PRO A 56 12.87 -15.36 -11.67
C PRO A 56 13.08 -13.85 -11.40
N GLU A 57 13.16 -13.04 -12.45
CA GLU A 57 13.32 -11.59 -12.39
C GLU A 57 12.10 -10.86 -11.82
N ASN A 58 10.91 -11.45 -11.93
CA ASN A 58 9.65 -10.88 -11.43
C ASN A 58 9.09 -11.64 -10.21
N THR A 59 9.83 -12.58 -9.63
CA THR A 59 9.38 -13.36 -8.48
C THR A 59 10.37 -13.36 -7.34
N ASP A 60 9.86 -13.33 -6.10
CA ASP A 60 10.68 -13.43 -4.89
C ASP A 60 9.89 -14.13 -3.77
N ILE A 61 10.54 -14.41 -2.65
CA ILE A 61 9.92 -14.99 -1.46
C ILE A 61 9.42 -13.88 -0.52
N SER A 62 8.13 -13.95 -0.18
CA SER A 62 7.56 -13.18 0.91
C SER A 62 6.79 -14.06 1.88
N CYS A 63 6.44 -13.49 3.03
CA CYS A 63 5.51 -14.17 3.93
C CYS A 63 4.07 -13.97 3.46
N LYS A 64 3.20 -14.95 3.73
CA LYS A 64 1.77 -14.91 3.37
C LYS A 64 1.07 -13.60 3.76
N ARG A 65 1.43 -13.03 4.92
CA ARG A 65 0.85 -11.76 5.40
C ARG A 65 1.30 -10.55 4.57
N CYS A 66 2.57 -10.48 4.18
CA CYS A 66 3.05 -9.41 3.30
C CYS A 66 2.45 -9.52 1.90
N ASN A 67 2.40 -10.72 1.33
CA ASN A 67 1.77 -10.95 0.02
C ASN A 67 0.29 -10.50 0.01
N HIS A 68 -0.46 -10.85 1.07
CA HIS A 68 -1.86 -10.43 1.22
C HIS A 68 -2.05 -8.90 1.26
N PHE A 69 -1.15 -8.17 1.94
CA PHE A 69 -1.21 -6.70 2.02
C PHE A 69 -0.70 -5.99 0.76
N LYS A 70 0.27 -6.59 0.04
CA LYS A 70 0.78 -6.08 -1.23
C LYS A 70 -0.32 -6.07 -2.30
N LYS A 71 -1.06 -7.19 -2.41
CA LYS A 71 -2.17 -7.37 -3.35
C LYS A 71 -1.79 -6.99 -4.79
N ASN A 72 -2.30 -5.87 -5.30
CA ASN A 72 -2.10 -5.42 -6.68
C ASN A 72 -1.05 -4.28 -6.79
N ALA A 73 -0.42 -3.88 -5.68
CA ALA A 73 0.69 -2.94 -5.73
C ALA A 73 1.93 -3.63 -6.33
N THR A 74 2.75 -2.86 -7.05
CA THR A 74 4.12 -3.28 -7.34
C THR A 74 4.93 -3.33 -6.06
N ASP A 75 6.07 -4.03 -6.11
CA ASP A 75 7.04 -4.05 -5.01
C ASP A 75 7.43 -2.63 -4.57
N LEU A 76 7.81 -1.76 -5.51
CA LEU A 76 8.17 -0.36 -5.23
C LEU A 76 7.03 0.42 -4.56
N GLU A 77 5.82 0.32 -5.10
CA GLU A 77 4.65 0.99 -4.52
C GLU A 77 4.37 0.50 -3.09
N PHE A 78 4.53 -0.80 -2.85
CA PHE A 78 4.29 -1.39 -1.54
C PHE A 78 5.37 -1.00 -0.53
N VAL A 79 6.65 -1.02 -0.91
CA VAL A 79 7.76 -0.58 -0.05
C VAL A 79 7.63 0.90 0.29
N TRP A 80 7.32 1.76 -0.68
CA TRP A 80 7.10 3.18 -0.41
C TRP A 80 5.89 3.42 0.50
N LYS A 81 4.79 2.69 0.30
CA LYS A 81 3.64 2.74 1.20
C LYS A 81 4.04 2.41 2.65
N LEU A 82 4.79 1.32 2.86
CA LEU A 82 5.25 0.92 4.19
C LEU A 82 6.16 1.97 4.84
N ARG A 83 7.10 2.53 4.08
CA ARG A 83 8.01 3.60 4.56
C ARG A 83 7.25 4.88 4.91
N TYR A 84 6.32 5.30 4.06
CA TYR A 84 5.46 6.47 4.32
C TYR A 84 4.68 6.29 5.63
N PHE A 85 4.03 5.13 5.81
CA PHE A 85 3.31 4.85 7.02
C PHE A 85 4.20 4.78 8.26
N GLN A 86 5.41 4.22 8.14
CA GLN A 86 6.38 4.23 9.24
C GLN A 86 6.79 5.67 9.61
N GLN A 87 7.15 6.48 8.62
CA GLN A 87 7.59 7.88 8.82
C GLN A 87 6.53 8.72 9.55
N TYR A 88 5.26 8.56 9.18
CA TYR A 88 4.15 9.32 9.76
C TYR A 88 3.36 8.54 10.81
N GLN A 89 3.93 7.47 11.36
CA GLN A 89 3.37 6.70 12.47
C GLN A 89 1.96 6.13 12.25
N ILE A 90 1.62 5.79 11.00
CA ILE A 90 0.35 5.15 10.63
C ILE A 90 0.45 3.64 10.88
N ASP A 91 -0.34 3.14 11.83
CA ASP A 91 -0.22 1.76 12.30
C ASP A 91 -1.19 0.80 11.61
N ILE A 92 -0.72 0.16 10.56
CA ILE A 92 -1.53 -0.79 9.76
C ILE A 92 -1.57 -2.23 10.33
N ARG A 93 -1.06 -2.49 11.54
CA ARG A 93 -0.97 -3.86 12.09
C ARG A 93 -2.34 -4.48 12.37
N SER A 94 -3.34 -3.66 12.72
CA SER A 94 -4.74 -4.07 12.89
C SER A 94 -5.69 -2.92 12.58
N LYS A 95 -6.98 -3.22 12.40
CA LYS A 95 -8.01 -2.19 12.17
C LYS A 95 -8.07 -1.18 13.32
N ALA A 96 -8.01 -1.66 14.57
CA ALA A 96 -8.07 -0.83 15.76
C ALA A 96 -6.86 0.11 15.86
N LYS A 97 -5.64 -0.41 15.61
CA LYS A 97 -4.43 0.43 15.61
C LYS A 97 -4.43 1.46 14.48
N LEU A 98 -4.92 1.06 13.30
CA LEU A 98 -5.02 1.97 12.18
C LEU A 98 -5.96 3.14 12.49
N LEU A 99 -7.13 2.85 13.06
CA LEU A 99 -8.07 3.87 13.52
C LEU A 99 -7.44 4.80 14.55
N ALA A 100 -6.75 4.24 15.55
CA ALA A 100 -6.08 5.03 16.58
C ALA A 100 -4.95 5.92 16.01
N SER A 101 -4.28 5.50 14.94
CA SER A 101 -3.22 6.27 14.27
C SER A 101 -3.72 7.34 13.30
N LEU A 102 -5.03 7.51 13.12
CA LEU A 102 -5.65 8.54 12.27
C LEU A 102 -6.40 9.61 13.09
N PRO A 103 -5.78 10.25 14.12
CA PRO A 103 -6.49 11.23 14.93
C PRO A 103 -6.81 12.51 14.13
N GLY A 104 -7.95 13.12 14.45
CA GLY A 104 -8.42 14.39 13.87
C GLY A 104 -8.76 14.36 12.37
N THR A 105 -8.65 13.21 11.71
CA THR A 105 -8.72 13.08 10.24
C THR A 105 -9.86 12.19 9.75
N LEU A 106 -10.69 11.65 10.64
CA LEU A 106 -11.90 10.95 10.25
C LEU A 106 -13.09 11.93 10.34
N PRO A 107 -13.66 12.37 9.21
CA PRO A 107 -14.95 13.05 9.20
C PRO A 107 -16.01 12.17 9.88
N ARG A 108 -17.22 12.72 10.08
CA ARG A 108 -18.44 11.90 10.31
C ARG A 108 -18.75 11.05 9.06
N LEU A 109 -17.87 10.11 8.73
CA LEU A 109 -18.05 9.12 7.67
C LEU A 109 -19.09 8.11 8.13
N SER A 110 -19.89 7.63 7.17
CA SER A 110 -20.73 6.46 7.44
C SER A 110 -19.85 5.24 7.74
N PRO A 111 -20.37 4.21 8.43
CA PRO A 111 -19.64 2.97 8.67
C PRO A 111 -19.06 2.35 7.40
N ASP A 112 -19.82 2.39 6.29
CA ASP A 112 -19.38 1.90 4.99
C ASP A 112 -18.21 2.70 4.41
N ASP A 113 -18.27 4.03 4.50
CA ASP A 113 -17.21 4.91 4.01
C ASP A 113 -15.93 4.72 4.82
N LEU A 114 -16.06 4.57 6.14
CA LEU A 114 -14.93 4.24 7.02
C LEU A 114 -14.31 2.88 6.66
N GLN A 115 -15.13 1.86 6.40
CA GLN A 115 -14.63 0.55 5.98
C GLN A 115 -13.91 0.63 4.63
N ALA A 116 -14.45 1.37 3.66
CA ALA A 116 -13.83 1.58 2.36
C ALA A 116 -12.50 2.34 2.47
N LEU A 117 -12.43 3.37 3.31
CA LEU A 117 -11.21 4.11 3.60
C LEU A 117 -10.13 3.20 4.17
N LEU A 118 -10.43 2.46 5.24
CA LEU A 118 -9.46 1.57 5.90
C LEU A 118 -8.95 0.49 4.95
N ARG A 119 -9.84 -0.10 4.14
CA ARG A 119 -9.43 -1.06 3.10
C ARG A 119 -8.50 -0.43 2.07
N THR A 120 -8.75 0.81 1.68
CA THR A 120 -7.91 1.50 0.69
C THR A 120 -6.54 1.84 1.27
N ILE A 121 -6.43 2.22 2.53
CA ILE A 121 -5.13 2.40 3.21
C ILE A 121 -4.35 1.08 3.26
N GLN A 122 -5.01 -0.01 3.65
CA GLN A 122 -4.34 -1.31 3.82
C GLN A 122 -3.90 -1.91 2.47
N TYR A 123 -4.80 -1.96 1.49
CA TYR A 123 -4.65 -2.78 0.28
C TYR A 123 -4.53 -1.96 -1.00
N GLY A 124 -4.60 -0.64 -0.91
CA GLY A 124 -4.48 0.23 -2.06
C GLY A 124 -3.07 0.23 -2.66
N GLU A 125 -3.04 0.45 -3.96
CA GLU A 125 -1.86 0.87 -4.71
C GLU A 125 -1.49 2.28 -4.28
N CYS A 126 -0.21 2.62 -4.23
CA CYS A 126 0.26 3.86 -3.63
C CYS A 126 1.21 4.61 -4.58
N GLN A 127 0.94 5.88 -4.80
CA GLN A 127 1.82 6.82 -5.51
C GLN A 127 2.24 7.90 -4.52
N ILE A 128 3.53 8.01 -4.25
CA ILE A 128 4.09 8.97 -3.31
C ILE A 128 4.88 10.03 -4.05
N ASN A 129 4.59 11.29 -3.79
CA ASN A 129 5.34 12.45 -4.24
C ASN A 129 5.62 13.37 -3.03
N ARG A 130 6.88 13.41 -2.58
CA ARG A 130 7.30 14.06 -1.34
C ARG A 130 6.45 13.58 -0.16
N GLU A 131 5.66 14.46 0.44
CA GLU A 131 4.82 14.16 1.61
C GLU A 131 3.40 13.73 1.24
N THR A 132 3.07 13.73 -0.05
CA THR A 132 1.74 13.40 -0.55
C THR A 132 1.70 11.95 -1.01
N ALA A 133 0.83 11.16 -0.39
CA ALA A 133 0.54 9.79 -0.80
C ALA A 133 -0.88 9.70 -1.37
N ARG A 134 -0.98 9.30 -2.63
CA ARG A 134 -2.26 8.98 -3.27
C ARG A 134 -2.45 7.46 -3.28
N LEU A 135 -3.47 6.97 -2.57
CA LEU A 135 -3.79 5.54 -2.52
C LEU A 135 -5.06 5.21 -3.29
N THR A 136 -5.05 4.12 -4.05
CA THR A 136 -6.18 3.70 -4.90
C THR A 136 -6.54 2.24 -4.69
N LEU A 137 -7.83 1.96 -4.54
CA LEU A 137 -8.37 0.60 -4.50
C LEU A 137 -9.68 0.53 -5.28
N GLY A 138 -9.63 -0.01 -6.50
CA GLY A 138 -10.77 0.02 -7.41
C GLY A 138 -11.16 1.46 -7.75
N LYS A 139 -12.42 1.84 -7.50
CA LYS A 139 -12.91 3.21 -7.70
C LYS A 139 -12.69 4.13 -6.48
N ASN A 140 -12.08 3.63 -5.40
CA ASN A 140 -11.80 4.44 -4.22
C ASN A 140 -10.44 5.10 -4.35
N VAL A 141 -10.38 6.38 -4.04
CA VAL A 141 -9.16 7.17 -4.03
C VAL A 141 -9.05 7.89 -2.70
N LEU A 142 -7.88 7.88 -2.09
CA LEU A 142 -7.59 8.73 -0.95
C LEU A 142 -6.27 9.47 -1.14
N VAL A 143 -6.18 10.65 -0.57
CA VAL A 143 -4.97 11.47 -0.56
C VAL A 143 -4.61 11.74 0.89
N MET A 144 -3.37 11.40 1.25
CA MET A 144 -2.76 11.75 2.53
C MET A 144 -1.64 12.74 2.28
N GLN A 145 -1.50 13.75 3.13
CA GLN A 145 -0.38 14.68 3.14
C GLN A 145 0.24 14.69 4.54
N ALA A 146 1.54 14.42 4.62
CA ALA A 146 2.27 14.30 5.89
C ALA A 146 1.55 13.40 6.93
N GLY A 147 1.03 12.26 6.47
CA GLY A 147 0.29 11.29 7.31
C GLY A 147 -1.16 11.65 7.62
N ARG A 148 -1.64 12.83 7.22
CA ARG A 148 -3.02 13.26 7.46
C ARG A 148 -3.89 13.00 6.24
N LEU A 149 -5.10 12.47 6.45
CA LEU A 149 -6.09 12.33 5.39
C LEU A 149 -6.61 13.71 4.94
N ILE A 150 -6.47 14.03 3.65
CA ILE A 150 -6.93 15.31 3.07
C ILE A 150 -8.17 15.10 2.19
N ASP A 151 -8.20 14.01 1.41
CA ASP A 151 -9.30 13.70 0.49
C ASP A 151 -9.66 12.20 0.57
N PHE A 152 -10.96 11.92 0.48
CA PHE A 152 -11.47 10.56 0.31
C PHE A 152 -12.63 10.54 -0.69
N ARG A 153 -12.44 9.80 -1.78
CA ARG A 153 -13.44 9.61 -2.84
C ARG A 153 -13.83 8.15 -2.91
N ARG A 154 -15.14 7.89 -2.85
CA ARG A 154 -15.74 6.56 -2.98
C ARG A 154 -16.49 6.49 -4.30
N GLY A 155 -15.99 5.69 -5.24
CA GLY A 155 -16.61 5.64 -6.56
C GLY A 155 -16.50 6.99 -7.28
N ASN A 156 -17.60 7.42 -7.90
CA ASN A 156 -17.69 8.74 -8.53
C ASN A 156 -18.13 9.85 -7.54
N LYS A 157 -18.33 9.52 -6.26
CA LYS A 157 -18.75 10.49 -5.24
C LYS A 157 -17.51 11.08 -4.57
N THR A 158 -17.35 12.39 -4.66
CA THR A 158 -16.27 13.12 -3.99
C THR A 158 -16.76 13.59 -2.62
N LYS A 159 -15.99 13.29 -1.56
CA LYS A 159 -16.11 13.95 -0.26
C LYS A 159 -14.76 14.59 0.05
N VAL A 160 -14.64 15.89 -0.22
CA VAL A 160 -13.47 16.67 0.22
C VAL A 160 -13.54 16.79 1.73
N LEU A 161 -12.47 16.38 2.42
CA LEU A 161 -12.48 16.30 3.88
C LEU A 161 -11.81 17.50 4.55
N PHE A 162 -10.95 18.21 3.82
CA PHE A 162 -10.41 19.50 4.22
C PHE A 162 -10.26 20.43 3.02
N SER A 163 -10.80 21.65 3.11
CA SER A 163 -10.23 22.79 2.39
C SER A 163 -8.99 23.20 3.16
N ALA A 164 -7.81 23.14 2.55
CA ALA A 164 -6.66 23.83 3.11
C ALA A 164 -7.05 25.31 3.25
N SER A 165 -7.12 25.81 4.48
CA SER A 165 -7.10 27.24 4.71
C SER A 165 -5.76 27.71 4.14
N SER A 166 -5.80 28.42 3.03
CA SER A 166 -4.65 29.18 2.56
C SER A 166 -4.36 30.24 3.62
N THR A 167 -3.44 29.95 4.54
CA THR A 167 -2.76 31.01 5.28
C THR A 167 -1.86 31.71 4.28
N SER A 168 -2.38 32.80 3.74
CA SER A 168 -1.59 33.88 3.18
C SER A 168 -0.80 34.50 4.33
N GLU A 169 0.52 34.40 4.27
CA GLU A 169 1.43 35.38 4.88
C GLU A 169 2.30 35.96 3.76
#